data_AF-F6ESL7-F1
#
_entry.id   AF-F6ESL7-F1
#
_cell.length_a   1.000
_cell.length_b   1.000
_cell.length_c   1.000
_cell.angle_alpha   90.00
_cell.angle_beta   90.00
_cell.angle_gamma   90.00
#
_symmetry.space_group_name_H-M   'P 1'
#
loop_
_entity.id
_entity.type
_entity.pdbx_description
1 polymer ?
#
loop_
_entity_poly.entity_id
_entity_poly.type
_entity_poly.pdbx_seq_one_letter_code
_entity_poly.pdbx_strand_id
1 'polypeptide(L)'
;MTRPPISDDIAATVARFYSGGTGPTHTKLSAAFRRSGYIDSDPYDSETRTPSKEVRVSTVLGAATRRPAKARELVDALLRDLRADGFFDDGLIPRDVLTRAQSAFQKQGWKLSDEGELQNAAPVDLDTGGRPALDEQLHRLQQADGDPALALGSAKDLLEAIAKFVLHELNWPINEKTDFPQLWYFARERLNILPQQVAGNTPGANNIKAILQSAWKIAEQVNELRNAQGTGHGRTLPTGVPPELARLVVREACSVAEFTLATLDRSRPPYFRTG
;
A
#
# COMPACT_ATOMS: atom_id res chain seq x y z
N MET A 1 13.92 2.55 0.34
CA MET A 1 13.32 1.61 1.32
C MET A 1 12.32 2.36 2.17
N THR A 2 11.03 2.02 2.11
CA THR A 2 10.07 2.58 3.06
C THR A 2 10.34 1.99 4.43
N ARG A 3 10.83 2.83 5.34
CA ARG A 3 11.12 2.41 6.71
C ARG A 3 9.84 1.84 7.32
N PRO A 4 9.91 0.73 8.07
CA PRO A 4 8.75 0.23 8.80
C PRO A 4 8.18 1.37 9.67
N PRO A 5 6.87 1.40 9.94
CA PRO A 5 6.23 2.51 10.67
C PRO A 5 6.52 2.43 12.17
N ILE A 6 7.79 2.39 12.52
CA ILE A 6 8.30 2.23 13.87
C ILE A 6 9.56 3.07 14.06
N SER A 7 9.66 3.69 15.22
CA SER A 7 10.80 4.43 15.75
C SER A 7 10.58 4.62 17.23
N ASP A 8 11.59 5.08 17.97
CA ASP A 8 11.43 5.44 19.37
C ASP A 8 10.39 6.57 19.55
N ASP A 9 10.36 7.56 18.63
CA ASP A 9 9.34 8.62 18.60
C ASP A 9 7.93 8.03 18.42
N ILE A 10 7.75 7.07 17.51
CA ILE A 10 6.46 6.39 17.26
C ILE A 10 6.07 5.55 18.48
N ALA A 11 7.01 4.79 19.05
CA ALA A 11 6.76 3.97 20.24
C ALA A 11 6.28 4.83 21.42
N ALA A 12 6.93 5.97 21.66
CA ALA A 12 6.58 6.91 22.72
C ALA A 12 5.24 7.61 22.49
N THR A 13 4.90 7.97 21.26
CA THR A 13 3.65 8.70 20.94
C THR A 13 2.44 7.79 20.86
N VAL A 14 2.56 6.60 20.25
CA VAL A 14 1.47 5.61 20.17
C VAL A 14 1.15 5.02 21.55
N ALA A 15 2.15 4.81 22.41
CA ALA A 15 1.90 4.30 23.77
C ALA A 15 0.95 5.20 24.58
N ARG A 16 0.97 6.52 24.33
CA ARG A 16 0.10 7.49 25.01
C ARG A 16 -1.38 7.33 24.67
N PHE A 17 -1.74 6.64 23.58
CA PHE A 17 -3.14 6.26 23.31
C PHE A 17 -3.72 5.34 24.39
N TYR A 18 -2.85 4.69 25.17
CA TYR A 18 -3.21 3.75 26.23
C TYR A 18 -3.00 4.32 27.64
N SER A 19 -2.73 5.62 27.75
CA SER A 19 -2.58 6.32 29.04
C SER A 19 -3.94 6.47 29.74
N GLY A 20 -3.94 6.64 31.06
CA GLY A 20 -5.16 6.88 31.85
C GLY A 20 -6.17 5.71 31.88
N GLY A 21 -5.78 4.51 31.45
CA GLY A 21 -6.67 3.34 31.39
C GLY A 21 -7.41 3.18 30.06
N THR A 22 -7.28 4.14 29.15
CA THR A 22 -7.84 4.15 27.80
C THR A 22 -7.28 3.01 26.94
N GLY A 23 -8.01 2.63 25.89
CA GLY A 23 -7.61 1.63 24.91
C GLY A 23 -8.11 0.21 25.20
N PRO A 24 -7.86 -0.72 24.25
CA PRO A 24 -8.22 -2.13 24.32
C PRO A 24 -7.87 -2.85 25.63
N THR A 25 -8.53 -3.99 25.88
CA THR A 25 -8.28 -4.81 27.09
C THR A 25 -6.87 -5.39 27.11
N HIS A 26 -6.37 -5.74 28.31
CA HIS A 26 -5.06 -6.38 28.43
C HIS A 26 -4.94 -7.67 27.61
N THR A 27 -6.05 -8.42 27.50
CA THR A 27 -6.15 -9.64 26.70
C THR A 27 -6.05 -9.36 25.20
N LYS A 28 -6.71 -8.29 24.69
CA LYS A 28 -6.61 -7.89 23.28
C LYS A 28 -5.17 -7.50 22.93
N LEU A 29 -4.50 -6.74 23.81
CA LEU A 29 -3.08 -6.38 23.65
C LEU A 29 -2.18 -7.61 23.55
N SER A 30 -2.29 -8.57 24.49
CA SER A 30 -1.50 -9.81 24.42
C SER A 30 -1.78 -10.61 23.15
N ALA A 31 -3.02 -10.61 22.66
CA ALA A 31 -3.38 -11.28 21.41
C ALA A 31 -2.74 -10.58 20.19
N ALA A 32 -2.74 -9.25 20.14
CA ALA A 32 -2.06 -8.47 19.11
C ALA A 32 -0.56 -8.75 19.12
N PHE A 33 0.09 -8.68 20.29
CA PHE A 33 1.52 -8.97 20.44
C PHE A 33 1.89 -10.38 20.00
N ARG A 34 1.06 -11.38 20.34
CA ARG A 34 1.28 -12.78 19.91
C ARG A 34 1.16 -12.95 18.41
N ARG A 35 0.11 -12.41 17.78
CA ARG A 35 -0.09 -12.50 16.32
C ARG A 35 1.06 -11.87 15.54
N SER A 36 1.59 -10.75 16.04
CA SER A 36 2.68 -10.03 15.41
C SER A 36 4.08 -10.53 15.82
N GLY A 37 4.18 -11.58 16.65
CA GLY A 37 5.46 -12.20 17.02
C GLY A 37 6.30 -11.44 18.07
N TYR A 38 5.68 -10.60 18.89
CA TYR A 38 6.36 -9.82 19.94
C TYR A 38 5.91 -10.15 21.37
N ILE A 39 5.16 -11.24 21.58
CA ILE A 39 4.66 -11.62 22.91
C ILE A 39 5.79 -11.81 23.93
N ASP A 40 6.96 -12.28 23.50
CA ASP A 40 8.12 -12.48 24.37
C ASP A 40 8.70 -11.16 24.92
N SER A 41 8.20 -10.02 24.43
CA SER A 41 8.60 -8.67 24.85
C SER A 41 7.54 -7.99 25.70
N ASP A 42 6.39 -8.63 25.92
CA ASP A 42 5.30 -8.11 26.74
C ASP A 42 5.64 -8.32 28.21
N PRO A 43 5.87 -7.26 29.01
CA PRO A 43 6.26 -7.38 30.41
C PRO A 43 5.08 -7.70 31.34
N TYR A 44 3.93 -8.09 30.78
CA TYR A 44 2.68 -8.19 31.52
C TYR A 44 2.55 -9.47 32.33
N ASP A 45 2.27 -9.28 33.60
CA ASP A 45 1.90 -10.33 34.53
C ASP A 45 0.37 -10.28 34.77
N SER A 46 -0.29 -11.40 34.47
CA SER A 46 -1.74 -11.55 34.62
C SER A 46 -2.21 -11.64 36.07
N GLU A 47 -1.36 -12.07 37.00
CA GLU A 47 -1.69 -12.20 38.42
C GLU A 47 -1.70 -10.83 39.10
N THR A 48 -0.63 -10.06 38.87
CA THR A 48 -0.49 -8.71 39.44
C THR A 48 -1.19 -7.64 38.62
N ARG A 49 -1.59 -7.94 37.37
CA ARG A 49 -2.14 -6.99 36.38
C ARG A 49 -1.25 -5.78 36.14
N THR A 50 0.06 -6.00 36.18
CA THR A 50 1.09 -4.97 35.96
C THR A 50 2.02 -5.35 34.81
N PRO A 51 2.66 -4.39 34.12
CA PRO A 51 2.49 -2.94 34.24
C PRO A 51 1.27 -2.43 33.44
N SER A 52 1.06 -1.11 33.42
CA SER A 52 -0.06 -0.48 32.70
C SER A 52 -0.01 -0.75 31.18
N LYS A 53 -1.16 -0.58 30.51
CA LYS A 53 -1.26 -0.75 29.04
C LYS A 53 -0.24 0.10 28.28
N GLU A 54 -0.06 1.36 28.68
CA GLU A 54 0.94 2.28 28.12
C GLU A 54 2.36 1.71 28.21
N VAL A 55 2.78 1.22 29.38
CA VAL A 55 4.11 0.64 29.57
C VAL A 55 4.30 -0.61 28.73
N ARG A 56 3.27 -1.47 28.64
CA ARG A 56 3.31 -2.66 27.79
C ARG A 56 3.50 -2.30 26.32
N VAL A 57 2.65 -1.41 25.80
CA VAL A 57 2.70 -0.98 24.39
C VAL A 57 4.03 -0.31 24.08
N SER A 58 4.51 0.59 24.96
CA SER A 58 5.82 1.24 24.81
C SER A 58 6.96 0.22 24.77
N THR A 59 6.97 -0.75 25.68
CA THR A 59 8.01 -1.80 25.76
C THR A 59 8.05 -2.66 24.51
N VAL A 60 6.87 -3.10 24.05
CA VAL A 60 6.74 -3.97 22.87
C VAL A 60 7.08 -3.21 21.58
N LEU A 61 6.64 -1.96 21.43
CA LEU A 61 7.03 -1.11 20.30
C LEU A 61 8.53 -0.77 20.31
N GLY A 62 9.13 -0.59 21.49
CA GLY A 62 10.59 -0.44 21.62
C GLY A 62 11.34 -1.71 21.19
N ALA A 63 10.81 -2.90 21.50
CA ALA A 63 11.35 -4.15 20.99
C ALA A 63 11.19 -4.28 19.47
N ALA A 64 10.07 -3.83 18.90
CA ALA A 64 9.85 -3.78 17.45
C ALA A 64 10.78 -2.79 16.73
N THR A 65 11.22 -1.72 17.42
CA THR A 65 12.25 -0.81 16.87
C THR A 65 13.60 -1.52 16.69
N ARG A 66 13.96 -2.42 17.63
CA ARG A 66 15.18 -3.25 17.55
C ARG A 66 15.05 -4.44 16.60
N ARG A 67 13.83 -4.94 16.39
CA ARG A 67 13.52 -6.15 15.62
C ARG A 67 12.40 -5.90 14.59
N PRO A 68 12.61 -5.08 13.56
CA PRO A 68 11.51 -4.51 12.79
C PRO A 68 10.75 -5.45 11.85
N ALA A 69 11.11 -6.73 11.75
CA ALA A 69 10.59 -7.67 10.75
C ALA A 69 9.05 -7.73 10.67
N LYS A 70 8.37 -7.68 11.82
CA LYS A 70 6.89 -7.68 11.92
C LYS A 70 6.32 -6.38 12.50
N ALA A 71 7.10 -5.30 12.51
CA ALA A 71 6.71 -4.06 13.20
C ALA A 71 5.47 -3.42 12.56
N ARG A 72 5.34 -3.52 11.23
CA ARG A 72 4.13 -3.07 10.52
C ARG A 72 2.88 -3.80 10.99
N GLU A 73 2.92 -5.14 11.05
CA GLU A 73 1.80 -5.97 11.51
C GLU A 73 1.39 -5.62 12.95
N LEU A 74 2.37 -5.34 13.81
CA LEU A 74 2.13 -4.93 15.19
C LEU A 74 1.41 -3.58 15.27
N VAL A 75 1.93 -2.56 14.58
CA VAL A 75 1.34 -1.21 14.60
C VAL A 75 -0.07 -1.23 13.99
N ASP A 76 -0.27 -1.95 12.89
CA ASP A 76 -1.59 -2.10 12.26
C ASP A 76 -2.59 -2.81 13.18
N ALA A 77 -2.16 -3.85 13.92
CA ALA A 77 -3.02 -4.54 14.86
C ALA A 77 -3.46 -3.62 16.02
N LEU A 78 -2.53 -2.82 16.57
CA LEU A 78 -2.83 -1.88 17.65
C LEU A 78 -3.80 -0.79 17.21
N LEU A 79 -3.56 -0.16 16.06
CA LEU A 79 -4.44 0.86 15.50
C LEU A 79 -5.80 0.27 15.13
N ARG A 80 -5.84 -0.95 14.57
CA ARG A 80 -7.10 -1.65 14.26
C ARG A 80 -7.95 -1.90 15.50
N ASP A 81 -7.34 -2.37 16.59
CA ASP A 81 -8.07 -2.63 17.83
C ASP A 81 -8.60 -1.32 18.44
N LEU A 82 -7.84 -0.22 18.35
CA LEU A 82 -8.29 1.11 18.77
C LEU A 82 -9.48 1.61 17.92
N ARG A 83 -9.43 1.42 16.60
CA ARG A 83 -10.55 1.77 15.70
C ARG A 83 -11.79 0.92 15.97
N ALA A 84 -11.62 -0.39 16.13
CA ALA A 84 -12.72 -1.33 16.37
C ALA A 84 -13.48 -1.03 17.67
N ASP A 85 -12.81 -0.43 18.65
CA ASP A 85 -13.38 -0.03 19.92
C ASP A 85 -13.79 1.47 19.96
N GLY A 86 -13.76 2.19 18.81
CA GLY A 86 -14.26 3.57 18.69
C GLY A 86 -13.36 4.67 19.25
N PHE A 87 -12.10 4.37 19.60
CA PHE A 87 -11.23 5.32 20.30
C PHE A 87 -10.84 6.56 19.46
N PHE A 88 -10.94 6.48 18.14
CA PHE A 88 -10.70 7.61 17.23
C PHE A 88 -11.95 8.46 16.98
N ASP A 89 -13.15 7.89 17.11
CA ASP A 89 -14.42 8.55 16.78
C ASP A 89 -14.94 9.40 17.95
N ASP A 90 -14.80 8.90 19.18
CA ASP A 90 -15.40 9.49 20.38
C ASP A 90 -14.53 10.58 21.04
N GLY A 91 -13.42 10.99 20.42
CA GLY A 91 -12.47 11.95 21.00
C GLY A 91 -11.75 11.45 22.25
N LEU A 92 -11.76 10.14 22.50
CA LEU A 92 -11.10 9.48 23.64
C LEU A 92 -9.58 9.58 23.55
N ILE A 93 -9.03 9.70 22.34
CA ILE A 93 -7.64 10.08 22.11
C ILE A 93 -7.57 11.61 22.03
N PRO A 94 -6.88 12.29 22.95
CA PRO A 94 -6.74 13.75 22.90
C PRO A 94 -6.09 14.20 21.58
N ARG A 95 -6.62 15.28 20.99
CA ARG A 95 -6.14 15.79 19.68
C ARG A 95 -4.65 16.10 19.66
N ASP A 96 -4.10 16.61 20.76
CA ASP A 96 -2.66 16.91 20.87
C ASP A 96 -1.81 15.63 20.88
N VAL A 97 -2.31 14.55 21.49
CA VAL A 97 -1.65 13.23 21.47
C VAL A 97 -1.69 12.64 20.06
N LEU A 98 -2.83 12.72 19.37
CA LEU A 98 -2.97 12.27 17.99
C LEU A 98 -2.05 13.05 17.03
N THR A 99 -2.03 14.39 17.13
CA THR A 99 -1.18 15.26 16.30
C THR A 99 0.32 14.93 16.45
N ARG A 100 0.76 14.61 17.68
CA ARG A 100 2.15 14.20 17.94
C ARG A 100 2.46 12.85 17.30
N ALA A 101 1.55 11.88 17.38
CA ALA A 101 1.71 10.57 16.73
C ALA A 101 1.75 10.72 15.19
N GLN A 102 0.83 11.51 14.62
CA GLN A 102 0.83 11.83 13.19
C GLN A 102 2.16 12.44 12.74
N SER A 103 2.70 13.39 13.50
CA SER A 103 4.01 13.99 13.23
C SER A 103 5.15 12.97 13.29
N ALA A 104 5.11 12.03 14.24
CA ALA A 104 6.12 10.96 14.37
C ALA A 104 6.08 9.99 13.18
N PHE A 105 4.88 9.58 12.74
CA PHE A 105 4.70 8.77 11.54
C PHE A 105 5.18 9.51 10.28
N GLN A 106 4.88 10.80 10.17
CA GLN A 106 5.25 11.61 9.01
C GLN A 106 6.77 11.68 8.82
N LYS A 107 7.53 11.80 9.91
CA LYS A 107 9.01 11.74 9.87
C LYS A 107 9.56 10.42 9.32
N GLN A 108 8.81 9.33 9.44
CA GLN A 108 9.16 8.01 8.89
C GLN A 108 8.53 7.74 7.52
N GLY A 109 7.91 8.75 6.90
CA GLY A 109 7.25 8.60 5.61
C GLY A 109 5.93 7.83 5.71
N TRP A 110 5.19 7.98 6.81
CA TRP A 110 3.84 7.44 6.99
C TRP A 110 2.86 8.56 7.36
N LYS A 111 1.63 8.48 6.87
CA LYS A 111 0.52 9.36 7.24
C LYS A 111 -0.46 8.56 8.10
N LEU A 112 -0.72 9.04 9.31
CA LEU A 112 -1.81 8.56 10.17
C LEU A 112 -3.01 9.50 10.01
N SER A 113 -4.19 8.99 9.69
CA SER A 113 -5.42 9.80 9.57
C SER A 113 -6.03 10.12 10.94
N ASP A 114 -7.06 10.96 10.96
CA ASP A 114 -7.78 11.29 12.21
C ASP A 114 -8.60 10.09 12.70
N GLU A 115 -9.03 9.23 11.78
CA GLU A 115 -9.74 7.96 11.99
C GLU A 115 -8.79 6.81 12.37
N GLY A 116 -7.49 7.08 12.51
CA GLY A 116 -6.50 6.10 12.92
C GLY A 116 -6.02 5.16 11.80
N GLU A 117 -6.19 5.53 10.54
CA GLU A 117 -5.68 4.76 9.40
C GLU A 117 -4.23 5.10 9.07
N LEU A 118 -3.39 4.10 8.85
CA LEU A 118 -1.95 4.28 8.61
C LEU A 118 -1.57 3.97 7.16
N GLN A 119 -1.12 4.98 6.44
CA GLN A 119 -0.81 4.94 5.01
C GLN A 119 0.64 5.35 4.77
N ASN A 120 1.37 4.68 3.87
CA ASN A 120 2.71 5.12 3.43
C ASN A 120 2.68 6.49 2.70
N ALA A 121 3.51 7.45 3.06
CA ALA A 121 3.56 8.77 2.44
C ALA A 121 4.59 8.89 1.29
N ALA A 122 5.44 7.87 1.04
CA ALA A 122 6.46 7.90 0.00
C ALA A 122 5.98 7.29 -1.34
N PRO A 123 6.54 7.71 -2.49
CA PRO A 123 6.47 6.94 -3.73
C PRO A 123 7.03 5.54 -3.51
N VAL A 124 6.34 4.52 -4.03
CA VAL A 124 6.66 3.10 -3.78
C VAL A 124 8.10 2.79 -4.17
N ASP A 125 8.85 2.28 -3.21
CA ASP A 125 10.10 1.58 -3.48
C ASP A 125 9.79 0.10 -3.75
N LEU A 126 9.83 -0.28 -5.03
CA LEU A 126 9.55 -1.65 -5.48
C LEU A 126 10.54 -2.66 -4.89
N ASP A 127 11.72 -2.23 -4.42
CA ASP A 127 12.73 -3.12 -3.84
C ASP A 127 12.38 -3.60 -2.42
N THR A 128 11.41 -2.95 -1.74
CA THR A 128 11.04 -3.33 -0.35
C THR A 128 9.55 -3.64 -0.14
N GLY A 129 8.68 -3.25 -1.06
CA GLY A 129 7.22 -3.36 -0.88
C GLY A 129 6.52 -4.53 -1.57
N GLY A 130 7.08 -5.05 -2.67
CA GLY A 130 6.52 -6.15 -3.45
C GLY A 130 5.02 -5.99 -3.77
N ARG A 131 4.30 -7.12 -3.81
CA ARG A 131 2.85 -7.14 -4.09
C ARG A 131 2.00 -6.34 -3.10
N PRO A 132 2.19 -6.44 -1.77
CA PRO A 132 1.38 -5.65 -0.82
C PRO A 132 1.45 -4.14 -1.05
N ALA A 133 2.60 -3.60 -1.47
CA ALA A 133 2.72 -2.18 -1.78
C ALA A 133 1.97 -1.77 -3.06
N LEU A 134 1.89 -2.66 -4.06
CA LEU A 134 1.08 -2.45 -5.26
C LEU A 134 -0.41 -2.49 -4.94
N ASP A 135 -0.84 -3.44 -4.09
CA ASP A 135 -2.23 -3.52 -3.63
C ASP A 135 -2.63 -2.26 -2.82
N GLU A 136 -1.73 -1.74 -1.99
CA GLU A 136 -1.94 -0.49 -1.26
C GLU A 136 -2.09 0.71 -2.21
N GLN A 137 -1.26 0.81 -3.26
CA GLN A 137 -1.41 1.88 -4.25
C GLN A 137 -2.68 1.78 -5.08
N LEU A 138 -3.05 0.57 -5.48
CA LEU A 138 -4.31 0.31 -6.18
C LEU A 138 -5.49 0.81 -5.35
N HIS A 139 -5.53 0.46 -4.06
CA HIS A 139 -6.59 0.89 -3.16
C HIS A 139 -6.63 2.42 -2.99
N ARG A 140 -5.48 3.07 -2.86
CA ARG A 140 -5.42 4.55 -2.75
C ARG A 140 -5.90 5.26 -3.99
N LEU A 141 -5.46 4.81 -5.16
CA LEU A 141 -5.87 5.39 -6.43
C LEU A 141 -7.39 5.29 -6.62
N GLN A 142 -7.99 4.17 -6.21
CA GLN A 142 -9.44 3.99 -6.24
C GLN A 142 -10.20 4.95 -5.31
N GLN A 143 -9.56 5.41 -4.22
CA GLN A 143 -10.14 6.28 -3.19
C GLN A 143 -9.67 7.75 -3.27
N ALA A 144 -8.82 8.10 -4.23
CA ALA A 144 -8.22 9.43 -4.32
C ALA A 144 -9.25 10.47 -4.81
N ASP A 145 -9.68 11.36 -3.91
CA ASP A 145 -10.39 12.60 -4.24
C ASP A 145 -9.46 13.81 -4.02
N GLY A 146 -9.41 14.74 -4.99
CA GLY A 146 -8.89 16.10 -4.76
C GLY A 146 -7.88 16.68 -5.75
N ASP A 147 -7.28 15.90 -6.66
CA ASP A 147 -6.38 16.46 -7.69
C ASP A 147 -6.30 15.56 -8.94
N PRO A 148 -6.97 15.93 -10.05
CA PRO A 148 -6.98 15.13 -11.27
C PRO A 148 -5.58 14.97 -11.90
N ALA A 149 -4.69 15.97 -11.77
CA ALA A 149 -3.35 15.92 -12.36
C ALA A 149 -2.47 14.92 -11.61
N LEU A 150 -2.54 14.94 -10.28
CA LEU A 150 -1.86 13.99 -9.41
C LEU A 150 -2.41 12.57 -9.60
N ALA A 151 -3.73 12.42 -9.76
CA ALA A 151 -4.38 11.14 -10.00
C ALA A 151 -3.91 10.49 -11.31
N LEU A 152 -3.81 11.27 -12.40
CA LEU A 152 -3.27 10.80 -13.68
C LEU A 152 -1.79 10.41 -13.58
N GLY A 153 -0.98 11.20 -12.87
CA GLY A 153 0.41 10.87 -12.58
C GLY A 153 0.54 9.54 -11.86
N SER A 154 -0.23 9.39 -10.78
CA SER A 154 -0.25 8.19 -9.94
C SER A 154 -0.72 6.95 -10.71
N ALA A 155 -1.72 7.08 -11.60
CA ALA A 155 -2.20 5.98 -12.42
C ALA A 155 -1.13 5.44 -13.37
N LYS A 156 -0.37 6.33 -14.01
CA LYS A 156 0.77 5.95 -14.85
C LYS A 156 1.88 5.31 -14.02
N ASP A 157 2.20 5.89 -12.87
CA ASP A 157 3.26 5.40 -12.00
C ASP A 157 2.92 3.99 -11.47
N LEU A 158 1.65 3.71 -11.16
CA LEU A 158 1.16 2.37 -10.83
C LEU A 158 1.39 1.36 -11.98
N LEU A 159 0.99 1.71 -13.21
CA LEU A 159 1.18 0.83 -14.37
C LEU A 159 2.66 0.55 -14.64
N GLU A 160 3.53 1.56 -14.51
CA GLU A 160 4.98 1.38 -14.64
C GLU A 160 5.55 0.49 -13.53
N ALA A 161 5.11 0.71 -12.29
CA ALA A 161 5.54 -0.09 -11.16
C ALA A 161 5.16 -1.57 -11.31
N ILE A 162 3.94 -1.84 -11.79
CA ILE A 162 3.48 -3.20 -12.08
C ILE A 162 4.29 -3.82 -13.21
N ALA A 163 4.58 -3.08 -14.29
CA ALA A 163 5.39 -3.61 -15.38
C ALA A 163 6.79 -4.02 -14.90
N LYS A 164 7.44 -3.16 -14.11
CA LYS A 164 8.75 -3.45 -13.51
C LYS A 164 8.67 -4.64 -12.56
N PHE A 165 7.64 -4.69 -11.71
CA PHE A 165 7.43 -5.80 -10.79
C PHE A 165 7.24 -7.13 -11.53
N VAL A 166 6.38 -7.18 -12.54
CA VAL A 166 6.18 -8.39 -13.37
C VAL A 166 7.51 -8.87 -13.98
N LEU A 167 8.26 -7.96 -14.60
CA LEU A 167 9.53 -8.30 -15.24
C LEU A 167 10.57 -8.76 -14.23
N HIS A 168 10.64 -8.12 -13.06
CA HIS A 168 11.48 -8.56 -11.94
C HIS A 168 11.11 -9.97 -11.48
N GLU A 169 9.82 -10.24 -11.22
CA GLU A 169 9.34 -11.54 -10.74
C GLU A 169 9.54 -12.67 -11.76
N LEU A 170 9.62 -12.33 -13.05
CA LEU A 170 9.91 -13.28 -14.13
C LEU A 170 11.41 -13.35 -14.48
N ASN A 171 12.29 -12.79 -13.63
CA ASN A 171 13.73 -12.70 -13.83
C ASN A 171 14.14 -12.13 -15.20
N TRP A 172 13.36 -11.17 -15.71
CA TRP A 172 13.63 -10.51 -16.98
C TRP A 172 14.47 -9.24 -16.76
N PRO A 173 15.63 -9.11 -17.43
CA PRO A 173 16.48 -7.95 -17.25
C PRO A 173 15.82 -6.69 -17.82
N ILE A 174 15.86 -5.61 -17.05
CA ILE A 174 15.36 -4.29 -17.44
C ILE A 174 16.53 -3.32 -17.45
N ASN A 175 16.66 -2.51 -18.51
CA ASN A 175 17.58 -1.38 -18.53
C ASN A 175 16.90 -0.16 -17.89
N GLU A 176 17.61 0.62 -17.07
CA GLU A 176 17.11 1.88 -16.48
C GLU A 176 16.58 2.87 -17.54
N LYS A 177 17.05 2.77 -18.79
CA LYS A 177 16.62 3.61 -19.92
C LYS A 177 15.37 3.09 -20.65
N THR A 178 14.79 1.97 -20.22
CA THR A 178 13.61 1.38 -20.87
C THR A 178 12.40 2.27 -20.62
N ASP A 179 11.76 2.73 -21.68
CA ASP A 179 10.57 3.58 -21.56
C ASP A 179 9.31 2.78 -21.19
N PHE A 180 8.25 3.49 -20.80
CA PHE A 180 7.00 2.86 -20.39
C PHE A 180 6.39 1.95 -21.48
N PRO A 181 6.28 2.35 -22.76
CA PRO A 181 5.80 1.47 -23.83
C PRO A 181 6.57 0.15 -23.93
N GLN A 182 7.89 0.19 -23.83
CA GLN A 182 8.73 -1.01 -23.85
C GLN A 182 8.53 -1.89 -22.61
N LEU A 183 8.56 -1.29 -21.41
CA LEU A 183 8.28 -2.01 -20.15
C LEU A 183 6.93 -2.73 -20.20
N TRP A 184 5.90 -2.00 -20.65
CA TRP A 184 4.55 -2.51 -20.74
C TRP A 184 4.40 -3.61 -21.79
N TYR A 185 5.10 -3.50 -22.92
CA TYR A 185 5.14 -4.57 -23.92
C TYR A 185 5.76 -5.85 -23.36
N PHE A 186 6.96 -5.76 -22.79
CA PHE A 186 7.66 -6.93 -22.26
C PHE A 186 6.85 -7.60 -21.15
N ALA A 187 6.29 -6.85 -20.21
CA ALA A 187 5.48 -7.44 -19.13
C ALA A 187 4.34 -8.31 -19.68
N ARG A 188 3.62 -7.82 -20.69
CA ARG A 188 2.51 -8.56 -21.32
C ARG A 188 2.95 -9.74 -22.16
N GLU A 189 4.03 -9.57 -22.91
CA GLU A 189 4.62 -10.64 -23.70
C GLU A 189 5.05 -11.81 -22.81
N ARG A 190 5.74 -11.51 -21.70
CA ARG A 190 6.25 -12.50 -20.75
C ARG A 190 5.13 -13.19 -19.97
N LEU A 191 4.03 -12.50 -19.71
CA LEU A 191 2.81 -13.08 -19.12
C LEU A 191 1.94 -13.84 -20.13
N ASN A 192 2.33 -13.89 -21.42
CA ASN A 192 1.57 -14.54 -22.49
C ASN A 192 0.13 -14.00 -22.65
N ILE A 193 -0.05 -12.68 -22.51
CA ILE A 193 -1.35 -11.99 -22.59
C ILE A 193 -1.47 -11.04 -23.79
N LEU A 194 -0.67 -11.18 -24.84
CA LEU A 194 -0.86 -10.43 -26.10
C LEU A 194 -2.07 -11.01 -26.90
N PRO A 195 -2.73 -10.22 -27.79
CA PRO A 195 -3.85 -10.74 -28.60
C PRO A 195 -3.45 -11.96 -29.42
N GLN A 196 -2.25 -11.90 -29.98
CA GLN A 196 -1.75 -12.94 -30.89
C GLN A 196 -1.55 -14.27 -30.13
N GLN A 197 -1.45 -14.21 -28.79
CA GLN A 197 -1.28 -15.36 -27.91
C GLN A 197 -2.63 -15.97 -27.46
N VAL A 198 -3.77 -15.33 -27.76
CA VAL A 198 -5.11 -15.89 -27.49
C VAL A 198 -5.42 -17.00 -28.49
N ALA A 199 -5.72 -18.21 -28.00
CA ALA A 199 -6.08 -19.37 -28.81
C ALA A 199 -7.24 -19.05 -29.77
N GLY A 200 -7.03 -19.27 -31.07
CA GLY A 200 -7.98 -18.85 -32.11
C GLY A 200 -9.23 -19.71 -32.26
N ASN A 201 -9.25 -20.91 -31.69
CA ASN A 201 -10.29 -21.92 -31.94
C ASN A 201 -11.40 -21.94 -30.89
N THR A 202 -11.41 -21.00 -29.93
CA THR A 202 -12.45 -20.93 -28.89
C THR A 202 -13.57 -19.96 -29.28
N PRO A 203 -14.85 -20.28 -28.95
CA PRO A 203 -15.93 -19.32 -29.07
C PRO A 203 -15.60 -18.01 -28.34
N GLY A 204 -15.72 -16.87 -29.02
CA GLY A 204 -15.43 -15.56 -28.46
C GLY A 204 -13.95 -15.13 -28.50
N ALA A 205 -13.03 -15.92 -29.08
CA ALA A 205 -11.61 -15.58 -29.17
C ALA A 205 -11.35 -14.18 -29.76
N ASN A 206 -12.09 -13.80 -30.82
CA ASN A 206 -11.95 -12.48 -31.44
C ASN A 206 -12.43 -11.35 -30.52
N ASN A 207 -13.50 -11.57 -29.76
CA ASN A 207 -13.99 -10.60 -28.77
C ASN A 207 -12.98 -10.40 -27.64
N ILE A 208 -12.39 -11.49 -27.13
CA ILE A 208 -11.34 -11.43 -26.10
C ILE A 208 -10.11 -10.67 -26.62
N LYS A 209 -9.66 -10.95 -27.85
CA LYS A 209 -8.57 -10.21 -28.50
C LYS A 209 -8.86 -8.72 -28.58
N ALA A 210 -10.08 -8.33 -28.94
CA ALA A 210 -10.49 -6.93 -29.02
C ALA A 210 -10.52 -6.25 -27.63
N ILE A 211 -11.07 -6.91 -26.60
CA ILE A 211 -11.09 -6.39 -25.23
C ILE A 211 -9.67 -6.16 -24.72
N LEU A 212 -8.80 -7.14 -24.95
CA LEU A 212 -7.40 -7.04 -24.57
C LEU A 212 -6.70 -5.89 -25.34
N GLN A 213 -6.98 -5.71 -26.64
CA GLN A 213 -6.52 -4.54 -27.42
C GLN A 213 -6.94 -3.22 -26.80
N SER A 214 -8.20 -3.10 -26.39
CA SER A 214 -8.71 -1.92 -25.69
C SER A 214 -7.98 -1.69 -24.36
N ALA A 215 -7.75 -2.73 -23.58
CA ALA A 215 -7.04 -2.64 -22.29
C ALA A 215 -5.63 -2.07 -22.43
N TRP A 216 -4.86 -2.47 -23.44
CA TRP A 216 -3.53 -1.87 -23.63
C TRP A 216 -3.61 -0.48 -24.24
N LYS A 217 -4.60 -0.23 -25.09
CA LYS A 217 -4.81 1.13 -25.60
C LYS A 217 -5.09 2.09 -24.46
N ILE A 218 -5.86 1.68 -23.45
CA ILE A 218 -6.06 2.43 -22.21
C ILE A 218 -4.71 2.73 -21.54
N ALA A 219 -3.87 1.72 -21.29
CA ALA A 219 -2.57 1.92 -20.64
C ALA A 219 -1.65 2.89 -21.42
N GLU A 220 -1.61 2.78 -22.74
CA GLU A 220 -0.90 3.75 -23.61
C GLU A 220 -1.48 5.16 -23.47
N GLN A 221 -2.81 5.30 -23.55
CA GLN A 221 -3.46 6.61 -23.44
C GLN A 221 -3.33 7.21 -22.04
N VAL A 222 -3.22 6.42 -20.98
CA VAL A 222 -2.90 6.90 -19.63
C VAL A 222 -1.51 7.55 -19.62
N ASN A 223 -0.51 6.93 -20.26
CA ASN A 223 0.84 7.51 -20.39
C ASN A 223 0.81 8.82 -21.17
N GLU A 224 0.16 8.84 -22.34
CA GLU A 224 0.04 10.05 -23.15
C GLU A 224 -0.73 11.16 -22.45
N LEU A 225 -1.86 10.83 -21.79
CA LEU A 225 -2.67 11.79 -21.06
C LEU A 225 -1.92 12.35 -19.86
N ARG A 226 -1.14 11.53 -19.14
CA ARG A 226 -0.27 12.01 -18.08
C ARG A 226 0.81 12.95 -18.60
N ASN A 227 1.41 12.65 -19.75
CA ASN A 227 2.39 13.56 -20.38
C ASN A 227 1.74 14.87 -20.83
N ALA A 228 0.48 14.80 -21.30
CA ALA A 228 -0.27 15.94 -21.81
C ALA A 228 -1.00 16.77 -20.74
N GLN A 229 -1.35 16.21 -19.57
CA GLN A 229 -2.26 16.83 -18.59
C GLN A 229 -1.94 16.53 -17.12
N GLY A 230 -0.89 15.75 -16.84
CA GLY A 230 -0.43 15.46 -15.46
C GLY A 230 0.55 16.50 -14.92
N THR A 231 1.07 16.24 -13.71
CA THR A 231 2.05 17.11 -13.02
C THR A 231 3.50 16.92 -13.50
N GLY A 232 3.75 16.00 -14.44
CA GLY A 232 5.06 15.77 -15.04
C GLY A 232 5.58 17.01 -15.77
N HIS A 233 6.87 17.33 -15.57
CA HIS A 233 7.58 18.46 -16.20
C HIS A 233 7.31 19.87 -15.64
N GLY A 234 6.83 20.00 -14.40
CA GLY A 234 6.81 21.31 -13.72
C GLY A 234 5.83 22.31 -14.32
N ARG A 235 4.66 21.83 -14.76
CA ARG A 235 3.61 22.70 -15.32
C ARG A 235 3.12 23.71 -14.29
N THR A 236 2.92 24.93 -14.77
CA THR A 236 2.34 26.05 -14.00
C THR A 236 0.83 26.20 -14.18
N LEU A 237 0.24 25.48 -15.15
CA LEU A 237 -1.19 25.53 -15.46
C LEU A 237 -1.94 24.32 -14.89
N PRO A 238 -3.13 24.51 -14.31
CA PRO A 238 -4.00 23.43 -13.87
C PRO A 238 -4.31 22.45 -15.01
N THR A 239 -4.58 21.19 -14.66
CA THR A 239 -5.04 20.18 -15.61
C THR A 239 -6.40 20.58 -16.20
N GLY A 240 -6.58 20.37 -17.50
CA GLY A 240 -7.86 20.56 -18.18
C GLY A 240 -8.81 19.38 -18.03
N VAL A 241 -8.41 18.33 -17.31
CA VAL A 241 -9.18 17.10 -17.15
C VAL A 241 -10.14 17.24 -15.97
N PRO A 242 -11.47 17.14 -16.20
CA PRO A 242 -12.45 17.14 -15.13
C PRO A 242 -12.23 15.99 -14.14
N PRO A 243 -12.50 16.18 -12.84
CA PRO A 243 -12.32 15.15 -11.82
C PRO A 243 -13.04 13.83 -12.13
N GLU A 244 -14.24 13.87 -12.70
CA GLU A 244 -14.99 12.68 -13.12
C GLU A 244 -14.27 11.88 -14.22
N LEU A 245 -13.64 12.55 -15.18
CA LEU A 245 -12.89 11.87 -16.24
C LEU A 245 -11.55 11.34 -15.74
N ALA A 246 -10.87 12.06 -14.84
CA ALA A 246 -9.67 11.53 -14.19
C ALA A 246 -9.99 10.28 -13.36
N ARG A 247 -11.12 10.27 -12.65
CA ARG A 247 -11.58 9.06 -11.93
C ARG A 247 -11.86 7.89 -12.86
N LEU A 248 -12.46 8.13 -14.03
CA LEU A 248 -12.61 7.08 -15.04
C LEU A 248 -11.25 6.52 -15.47
N VAL A 249 -10.31 7.40 -15.83
CA VAL A 249 -8.96 6.99 -16.26
C VAL A 249 -8.26 6.16 -15.18
N VAL A 250 -8.34 6.58 -13.92
CA VAL A 250 -7.78 5.84 -12.79
C VAL A 250 -8.42 4.46 -12.66
N ARG A 251 -9.75 4.35 -12.73
CA ARG A 251 -10.44 3.06 -12.65
C ARG A 251 -10.03 2.11 -13.77
N GLU A 252 -9.91 2.62 -14.99
CA GLU A 252 -9.47 1.82 -16.13
C GLU A 252 -8.00 1.37 -15.98
N ALA A 253 -7.12 2.26 -15.51
CA ALA A 253 -5.73 1.89 -15.20
C ALA A 253 -5.66 0.82 -14.10
N CYS A 254 -6.45 0.95 -13.03
CA CYS A 254 -6.57 -0.02 -11.95
C CYS A 254 -7.09 -1.37 -12.45
N SER A 255 -8.10 -1.39 -13.33
CA SER A 255 -8.63 -2.62 -13.95
C SER A 255 -7.56 -3.38 -14.73
N VAL A 256 -6.77 -2.66 -15.54
CA VAL A 256 -5.66 -3.25 -16.31
C VAL A 256 -4.53 -3.75 -15.39
N ALA A 257 -4.21 -2.98 -14.35
CA ALA A 257 -3.25 -3.33 -13.32
C ALA A 257 -3.63 -4.63 -12.59
N GLU A 258 -4.87 -4.71 -12.09
CA GLU A 258 -5.42 -5.88 -11.40
C GLU A 258 -5.37 -7.12 -12.30
N PHE A 259 -5.80 -7.01 -13.55
CA PHE A 259 -5.75 -8.11 -14.50
C PHE A 259 -4.31 -8.63 -14.71
N THR A 260 -3.35 -7.71 -14.83
CA THR A 260 -1.93 -8.03 -15.04
C THR A 260 -1.35 -8.77 -13.83
N LEU A 261 -1.58 -8.24 -12.62
CA LEU A 261 -1.13 -8.86 -11.36
C LEU A 261 -1.80 -10.22 -11.11
N ALA A 262 -3.11 -10.32 -11.34
CA ALA A 262 -3.83 -11.59 -11.20
C ALA A 262 -3.36 -12.64 -12.21
N THR A 263 -2.85 -12.22 -13.37
CA THR A 263 -2.25 -13.13 -14.34
C THR A 263 -0.86 -13.58 -13.89
N LEU A 264 -0.04 -12.68 -13.36
CA LEU A 264 1.23 -13.04 -12.73
C LEU A 264 1.02 -14.08 -11.61
N ASP A 265 0.06 -13.85 -10.71
CA ASP A 265 -0.25 -14.80 -9.63
C ASP A 265 -0.61 -16.19 -10.15
N ARG A 266 -1.40 -16.26 -11.23
CA ARG A 266 -1.78 -17.53 -11.89
C ARG A 266 -0.63 -18.21 -12.59
N SER A 267 0.33 -17.44 -13.11
CA SER A 267 1.53 -17.98 -13.76
C SER A 267 2.52 -18.59 -12.76
N ARG A 268 2.37 -18.29 -11.47
CA ARG A 268 3.18 -18.88 -10.40
C ARG A 268 2.57 -20.22 -9.95
N PRO A 269 3.36 -21.30 -9.84
CA PRO A 269 2.88 -22.53 -9.21
C PRO A 269 2.51 -22.23 -7.74
N PRO A 270 1.46 -22.85 -7.19
CA PRO A 270 1.07 -22.67 -5.80
C PRO A 270 2.03 -23.41 -4.88
N TYR A 271 3.29 -22.97 -4.73
CA TYR A 271 4.15 -23.37 -3.61
C TYR A 271 5.41 -22.52 -3.50
N PHE A 272 5.43 -21.60 -2.53
CA PHE A 272 6.60 -21.29 -1.68
C PHE A 272 6.07 -20.68 -0.37
N ARG A 273 5.41 -21.52 0.44
CA ARG A 273 5.48 -21.37 1.90
C ARG A 273 6.75 -22.08 2.34
N THR A 274 7.88 -21.39 2.34
CA THR A 274 9.08 -21.85 3.05
C THR A 274 8.97 -21.40 4.50
N GLY A 275 9.11 -22.38 5.40
CA GLY A 275 9.02 -22.21 6.85
C GLY A 275 10.22 -21.53 7.48
#